data_AF-A0A1H7L6S6-F1
#
_entry.id   AF-A0A1H7L6S6-F1
#
_cell.length_a   1.000
_cell.length_b   1.000
_cell.length_c   1.000
_cell.angle_alpha   90.00
_cell.angle_beta   90.00
_cell.angle_gamma   90.00
#
_symmetry.space_group_name_H-M   'P 1'
#
loop_
_entity.id
_entity.type
_entity.pdbx_description
1 polymer ?
#
loop_
_entity_poly.entity_id
_entity_poly.type
_entity_poly.pdbx_seq_one_letter_code
_entity_poly.pdbx_strand_id
1 'polypeptide(L)'
;MVMPAEDRMPARPVASAPRSRAELYRDGQAASAQFRDSLMDWLKAHHLLGAVRAVSEPGGSLPMLTLRCAPRVLDQLRRAPEFEAGTAMSLELHS
;
A
#
# COMPACT_ATOMS: atom_id res chain seq x y z
N MET A 1 56.60 23.63 -22.75
CA MET A 1 55.77 24.06 -21.62
C MET A 1 54.51 23.22 -21.64
N VAL A 2 54.23 22.56 -20.52
CA VAL A 2 53.09 21.65 -20.31
C VAL A 2 51.78 22.44 -20.25
N MET A 3 50.64 21.84 -20.64
CA MET A 3 49.45 21.70 -19.78
C MET A 3 48.53 20.59 -20.32
N PRO A 4 48.13 19.59 -19.51
CA PRO A 4 47.16 18.56 -19.88
C PRO A 4 45.73 19.10 -19.76
N ALA A 5 44.89 18.86 -20.77
CA ALA A 5 43.49 19.24 -20.72
C ALA A 5 42.72 18.28 -19.79
N GLU A 6 42.47 18.81 -18.59
CA GLU A 6 41.37 18.61 -17.65
C GLU A 6 40.51 17.34 -17.82
N ASP A 7 40.64 16.52 -16.78
CA ASP A 7 39.78 15.42 -16.36
C ASP A 7 38.29 15.71 -16.60
N ARG A 8 37.68 14.86 -17.44
CA ARG A 8 36.28 14.92 -17.83
C ARG A 8 35.42 14.59 -16.61
N MET A 9 35.03 15.61 -15.84
CA MET A 9 34.14 15.46 -14.69
C MET A 9 32.93 14.56 -15.04
N PRO A 10 32.59 13.56 -14.20
CA PRO A 10 31.43 12.72 -14.45
C PRO A 10 30.16 13.55 -14.39
N ALA A 11 29.31 13.40 -15.40
CA ALA A 11 28.03 14.09 -15.50
C ALA A 11 27.19 13.83 -14.23
N ARG A 12 26.74 14.91 -13.58
CA ARG A 12 25.77 14.82 -12.47
C ARG A 12 24.54 14.04 -12.96
N PRO A 13 24.03 13.06 -12.19
CA PRO A 13 22.80 12.37 -12.54
C PRO A 13 21.68 13.41 -12.62
N VAL A 14 21.06 13.50 -13.80
CA VAL A 14 19.91 14.35 -14.05
C VAL A 14 18.79 13.84 -13.14
N ALA A 15 18.31 14.67 -12.22
CA ALA A 15 17.21 14.29 -11.35
C ALA A 15 15.99 13.94 -12.23
N SER A 16 15.50 12.70 -12.12
CA SER A 16 14.30 12.24 -12.82
C SER A 16 13.16 13.20 -12.54
N ALA A 17 12.44 13.61 -13.59
CA ALA A 17 11.29 14.51 -13.45
C ALA A 17 10.29 13.96 -12.41
N PRO A 18 9.70 14.82 -11.57
CA PRO A 18 8.73 14.37 -10.56
C PRO A 18 7.54 13.67 -11.24
N ARG A 19 7.18 12.48 -10.75
CA ARG A 19 6.08 11.68 -11.29
C ARG A 19 4.77 12.46 -11.26
N SER A 20 3.94 12.26 -12.28
CA SER A 20 2.63 12.92 -12.32
C SER A 20 1.70 12.35 -11.25
N ARG A 21 0.83 13.20 -10.69
CA ARG A 21 -0.17 12.76 -9.69
C ARG A 21 -1.11 11.68 -10.24
N ALA A 22 -1.36 11.70 -11.55
CA ALA A 22 -2.18 10.71 -12.24
C ALA A 22 -1.49 9.34 -12.36
N GLU A 23 -0.17 9.31 -12.60
CA GLU A 23 0.61 8.07 -12.54
C GLU A 23 0.60 7.46 -11.14
N LEU A 24 0.89 8.27 -10.11
CA LEU A 24 0.85 7.80 -8.72
C LEU A 24 -0.53 7.24 -8.33
N TYR A 25 -1.61 7.86 -8.81
CA TYR A 25 -2.96 7.38 -8.54
C TYR A 25 -3.26 6.06 -9.27
N ARG A 26 -2.83 5.90 -10.53
CA ARG A 26 -3.01 4.65 -11.29
C ARG A 26 -2.22 3.50 -10.67
N ASP A 27 -0.94 3.74 -10.34
CA ASP A 27 -0.08 2.76 -9.68
C ASP A 27 -0.65 2.37 -8.31
N GLY A 28 -1.13 3.36 -7.56
CA GLY A 28 -1.79 3.15 -6.28
C GLY A 28 -3.03 2.27 -6.41
N GLN A 29 -3.91 2.52 -7.38
CA GLN A 29 -5.08 1.65 -7.59
C GLN A 29 -4.71 0.21 -7.92
N ALA A 30 -3.70 -0.01 -8.77
CA ALA A 30 -3.22 -1.36 -9.10
C ALA A 30 -2.67 -2.06 -7.85
N ALA A 31 -1.85 -1.36 -7.05
CA ALA A 31 -1.32 -1.88 -5.79
C ALA A 31 -2.45 -2.19 -4.79
N SER A 32 -3.46 -1.33 -4.69
CA SER A 32 -4.59 -1.54 -3.78
C SER A 32 -5.46 -2.72 -4.19
N ALA A 33 -5.63 -2.97 -5.50
CA ALA A 33 -6.32 -4.16 -6.00
C ALA A 33 -5.54 -5.44 -5.65
N GLN A 34 -4.24 -5.47 -5.92
CA GLN A 34 -3.37 -6.59 -5.58
C GLN A 34 -3.32 -6.85 -4.06
N PHE A 35 -3.33 -5.79 -3.25
CA PHE A 35 -3.39 -5.89 -1.80
C PHE A 35 -4.72 -6.51 -1.34
N ARG A 36 -5.84 -6.11 -1.93
CA ARG A 36 -7.15 -6.72 -1.65
C ARG A 36 -7.16 -8.21 -1.95
N ASP A 37 -6.63 -8.61 -3.11
CA ASP A 37 -6.60 -10.02 -3.52
C ASP A 37 -5.73 -10.84 -2.56
N SER A 38 -4.52 -10.36 -2.24
CA SER A 38 -3.62 -10.99 -1.26
C SER A 38 -4.28 -11.15 0.12
N LEU A 39 -5.00 -10.13 0.59
CA LEU A 39 -5.72 -10.18 1.85
C LEU A 39 -6.85 -11.22 1.82
N MET A 40 -7.62 -11.30 0.73
CA MET A 40 -8.71 -12.26 0.60
C MET A 40 -8.19 -13.70 0.56
N ASP A 41 -7.11 -13.95 -0.17
CA ASP A 41 -6.46 -15.26 -0.23
C ASP A 41 -5.92 -15.68 1.13
N TRP A 42 -5.29 -14.75 1.86
CA TRP A 42 -4.80 -15.01 3.20
C TRP A 42 -5.94 -15.31 4.19
N LEU A 43 -7.02 -14.53 4.17
CA LEU A 43 -8.20 -14.77 5.01
C LEU A 43 -8.84 -16.14 4.71
N LYS A 44 -8.83 -16.55 3.45
CA LYS A 44 -9.33 -17.87 3.02
C LYS A 44 -8.43 -18.99 3.56
N ALA A 45 -7.12 -18.86 3.40
CA ALA A 45 -6.14 -19.84 3.88
C ALA A 45 -6.20 -20.05 5.40
N HIS A 46 -6.55 -19.00 6.15
CA HIS A 46 -6.67 -19.05 7.61
C HIS A 46 -8.09 -19.32 8.12
N HIS A 47 -9.04 -19.64 7.22
CA HIS A 47 -10.45 -19.89 7.56
C HIS A 47 -11.15 -18.73 8.29
N LEU A 48 -10.74 -17.49 7.99
CA LEU A 48 -11.23 -16.28 8.65
C LEU A 48 -12.34 -15.56 7.87
N LEU A 49 -12.65 -15.95 6.63
CA LEU A 49 -13.66 -15.28 5.80
C LEU A 49 -15.02 -15.15 6.50
N GLY A 50 -15.49 -16.19 7.21
CA GLY A 50 -16.76 -16.13 7.96
C GLY A 50 -16.75 -15.19 9.17
N ALA A 51 -15.58 -14.64 9.54
CA ALA A 51 -15.39 -13.68 10.63
C ALA A 51 -15.25 -12.24 10.13
N VAL A 52 -15.29 -12.01 8.81
CA VAL A 52 -15.22 -10.69 8.16
C VAL A 52 -16.62 -10.34 7.67
N ARG A 53 -17.16 -9.21 8.13
CA ARG A 53 -18.50 -8.72 7.75
C ARG A 53 -18.47 -7.80 6.54
N ALA A 54 -17.41 -7.02 6.41
CA ALA A 54 -17.23 -6.09 5.30
C ALA A 54 -15.75 -5.77 5.10
N VAL A 55 -15.40 -5.47 3.86
CA VAL A 55 -14.10 -4.94 3.45
C VAL A 55 -14.40 -3.68 2.64
N SER A 56 -13.70 -2.58 2.91
CA SER A 56 -13.85 -1.37 2.11
C SER A 56 -13.34 -1.61 0.69
N GLU A 57 -13.83 -0.82 -0.26
CA GLU A 57 -13.20 -0.77 -1.57
C GLU A 57 -11.80 -0.14 -1.48
N PRO A 58 -10.86 -0.57 -2.35
CA PRO A 58 -9.59 0.11 -2.58
C PRO A 58 -9.80 1.60 -2.86
N GLY A 59 -9.15 2.47 -2.08
CA GLY A 59 -9.29 3.92 -2.22
C GLY A 59 -7.97 4.63 -2.42
N GLY A 60 -7.91 5.55 -3.39
CA GLY A 60 -6.81 6.51 -3.50
C GLY A 60 -5.50 5.91 -4.03
N SER A 61 -4.39 6.57 -3.70
CA SER A 61 -3.05 6.20 -4.16
C SER A 61 -2.29 5.27 -3.20
N LEU A 62 -2.90 4.86 -2.09
CA LEU A 62 -2.27 4.01 -1.08
C LEU A 62 -3.02 2.68 -0.95
N PRO A 63 -2.31 1.54 -0.88
CA PRO A 63 -2.91 0.21 -0.71
C PRO A 63 -3.34 -0.02 0.73
N MET A 64 -4.40 0.65 1.15
CA MET A 64 -4.98 0.53 2.48
C MET A 64 -6.45 0.11 2.39
N LEU A 65 -6.85 -0.82 3.26
CA LEU A 65 -8.22 -1.33 3.34
C LEU A 65 -8.72 -1.28 4.78
N THR A 66 -10.00 -1.02 4.95
CA THR A 66 -10.69 -1.10 6.24
C THR A 66 -11.53 -2.36 6.28
N LEU A 67 -11.39 -3.14 7.35
CA LEU A 67 -12.20 -4.34 7.58
C LEU A 67 -13.13 -4.16 8.78
N ARG A 68 -14.38 -4.58 8.63
CA ARG A 68 -15.27 -4.86 9.75
C ARG A 68 -15.19 -6.35 10.02
N CYS A 69 -14.58 -6.75 11.13
CA CYS A 69 -14.31 -8.15 11.43
C CYS A 69 -14.43 -8.47 12.93
N ALA A 70 -14.45 -9.75 13.28
CA ALA A 70 -14.34 -10.19 14.66
C ALA A 70 -12.93 -9.90 15.22
N PRO A 71 -12.76 -9.65 16.54
CA PRO A 71 -11.47 -9.30 17.13
C PRO A 71 -10.33 -10.26 16.79
N ARG A 72 -10.62 -11.57 16.73
CA ARG A 72 -9.64 -12.61 16.37
C ARG A 72 -8.99 -12.41 15.00
N VAL A 73 -9.67 -11.77 14.05
CA VAL A 73 -9.13 -11.50 12.72
C VAL A 73 -8.04 -10.43 12.82
N LEU A 74 -8.31 -9.34 13.55
CA LEU A 74 -7.32 -8.29 13.80
C LEU A 74 -6.09 -8.82 14.56
N ASP A 75 -6.31 -9.69 15.55
CA ASP A 75 -5.21 -10.30 16.30
C ASP A 75 -4.30 -11.17 15.43
N GLN A 76 -4.86 -11.90 14.46
CA GLN A 76 -4.04 -12.67 13.51
C GLN A 76 -3.37 -11.77 12.48
N LEU A 77 -4.05 -10.77 11.94
CA LEU A 77 -3.46 -9.80 11.01
C LEU A 77 -2.28 -9.04 11.63
N ARG A 78 -2.32 -8.74 12.94
CA ARG A 78 -1.21 -8.12 13.67
C ARG A 78 0.01 -9.04 13.86
N ARG A 79 -0.17 -10.36 13.74
CA ARG A 79 0.90 -11.36 13.87
C ARG A 79 1.46 -11.77 12.51
N ALA A 80 0.72 -11.49 11.45
CA ALA A 80 1.12 -11.76 10.07
C ALA A 80 2.18 -10.74 9.63
N PRO A 81 3.37 -11.16 9.20
CA PRO A 81 4.44 -10.24 8.79
C PRO A 81 4.11 -9.49 7.49
N GLU A 82 3.22 -10.03 6.66
CA GLU A 82 2.76 -9.39 5.42
C GLU A 82 1.80 -8.21 5.61
N PHE A 83 1.24 -7.99 6.82
CA PHE A 83 0.25 -6.94 7.06
C PHE A 83 0.63 -6.00 8.20
N GLU A 84 0.48 -4.70 7.95
CA GLU A 84 0.40 -3.71 9.02
C GLU A 84 -1.07 -3.48 9.37
N ALA A 85 -1.49 -3.88 10.59
CA ALA A 85 -2.89 -3.88 10.98
C ALA A 85 -3.16 -3.05 12.26
N GLY A 86 -4.00 -2.03 12.12
CA GLY A 86 -4.43 -1.14 13.19
C GLY A 86 -5.95 -1.09 13.38
N THR A 87 -6.38 -0.38 14.41
CA THR A 87 -7.80 -0.03 14.61
C THR A 87 -8.08 1.33 14.00
N ALA A 88 -9.11 1.43 13.18
CA ALA A 88 -9.64 2.71 12.72
C ALA A 88 -10.75 3.20 13.65
N MET A 89 -10.83 4.51 13.86
CA MET A 89 -11.96 5.13 14.55
C MET A 89 -13.20 5.07 13.66
N SER A 90 -14.31 4.54 14.17
CA SER A 90 -15.59 4.57 13.44
C SER A 90 -16.14 5.98 13.46
N LEU A 91 -16.22 6.62 12.30
CA LEU A 91 -16.98 7.85 12.12
C LEU A 91 -18.41 7.47 11.77
N GLU A 92 -19.28 7.35 12.77
CA GLU A 92 -20.72 7.23 12.55
C GLU A 92 -21.19 8.58 11.96
N LEU A 93 -21.30 8.66 10.63
CA LEU A 93 -21.87 9.82 9.97
C LEU A 93 -23.38 9.76 10.19
N HIS A 94 -23.85 10.46 11.24
CA HIS A 94 -25.26 10.66 11.49
C HIS A 94 -25.78 11.65 10.44
N SER A 95 -26.28 11.13 9.33
CA SER A 95 -27.03 11.87 8.31
C SER A 95 -28.52 11.88 8.65
#